data_AF-A0AA42Y0P6-F1
#
_entry.id   AF-A0AA42Y0P6-F1
#
_cell.length_a   1.000
_cell.length_b   1.000
_cell.length_c   1.000
_cell.angle_alpha   90.00
_cell.angle_beta   90.00
_cell.angle_gamma   90.00
#
_symmetry.space_group_name_H-M   'P 1'
#
loop_
_entity.id
_entity.type
_entity.pdbx_description
1 polymer ?
#
loop_
_entity_poly.entity_id
_entity_poly.type
_entity_poly.pdbx_seq_one_letter_code
_entity_poly.pdbx_strand_id
1 'polypeptide(L)'
;MRRHRICWHLAAILWEQRPLIEAASLRLLGLVLLATFATTALHAQSYTCLPDTAPQAIGLRIYVVDLVTTTDPRLVAKRERYGLLPADSAEVTVVTKTNVCRSAGAAFHNEVSDPGTPAVDRMLVVLEVGNKRYVVWDPAQYVGEWTTHVIFDRRWNTLGSFVG
;
A
#
# COMPACT_ATOMS: atom_id res chain seq x y z
N MET A 1 -13.48 -84.21 -21.88
CA MET A 1 -12.41 -83.76 -22.81
C MET A 1 -11.33 -83.14 -21.92
N ARG A 2 -10.23 -83.76 -21.47
CA ARG A 2 -9.13 -84.57 -22.03
C ARG A 2 -8.32 -83.89 -23.15
N ARG A 3 -7.05 -83.61 -22.79
CA ARG A 3 -5.82 -83.43 -23.60
C ARG A 3 -5.63 -82.06 -24.25
N HIS A 4 -4.42 -81.51 -24.44
CA HIS A 4 -3.05 -81.62 -23.92
C HIS A 4 -2.19 -80.75 -24.87
N ARG A 5 -0.96 -80.43 -24.43
CA ARG A 5 0.27 -80.04 -25.17
C ARG A 5 0.56 -78.52 -25.12
N ILE A 6 1.56 -78.05 -24.37
CA ILE A 6 3.03 -78.31 -24.37
C ILE A 6 3.69 -77.80 -25.64
N CYS A 7 4.66 -76.88 -25.49
CA CYS A 7 6.01 -76.86 -26.10
C CYS A 7 6.64 -75.46 -25.87
N TRP A 8 7.67 -75.32 -25.00
CA TRP A 8 9.13 -75.19 -25.31
C TRP A 8 9.50 -73.77 -25.84
N HIS A 9 10.57 -73.05 -25.49
CA HIS A 9 11.94 -73.32 -25.03
C HIS A 9 12.54 -72.02 -24.41
N LEU A 10 13.24 -72.10 -23.27
CA LEU A 10 14.69 -71.87 -23.11
C LEU A 10 15.27 -70.54 -23.65
N ALA A 11 15.73 -69.69 -22.73
CA ALA A 11 17.04 -69.04 -22.81
C ALA A 11 17.44 -68.49 -21.44
N ALA A 12 18.37 -69.18 -20.79
CA ALA A 12 19.20 -68.67 -19.71
C ALA A 12 20.35 -67.85 -20.31
N ILE A 13 20.87 -66.86 -19.56
CA ILE A 13 22.26 -66.38 -19.43
C ILE A 13 22.16 -65.13 -18.53
N LEU A 14 22.41 -65.24 -17.21
CA LEU A 14 23.70 -65.06 -16.53
C LEU A 14 24.31 -63.66 -16.71
N TRP A 15 24.93 -63.17 -15.62
CA TRP A 15 25.65 -61.89 -15.45
C TRP A 15 24.71 -60.74 -14.99
N GLU A 16 24.84 -60.09 -13.82
CA GLU A 16 25.99 -59.75 -13.01
C GLU A 16 25.54 -59.46 -11.56
N GLN A 17 26.23 -60.08 -10.61
CA GLN A 17 26.20 -59.73 -9.18
C GLN A 17 26.98 -58.44 -8.96
N ARG A 18 26.43 -57.39 -8.33
CA ARG A 18 27.19 -56.37 -7.56
C ARG A 18 26.32 -55.69 -6.48
N PRO A 19 26.95 -55.20 -5.40
CA PRO A 19 26.57 -55.55 -4.04
C PRO A 19 25.77 -54.46 -3.31
N LEU A 20 25.21 -54.90 -2.18
CA LEU A 20 24.75 -54.12 -1.03
C LEU A 20 25.74 -52.99 -0.70
N ILE A 21 25.36 -51.74 -0.98
CA ILE A 21 26.04 -50.55 -0.47
C ILE A 21 25.05 -49.79 0.42
N GLU A 22 25.25 -49.99 1.71
CA GLU A 22 25.20 -49.00 2.79
C GLU A 22 23.99 -48.05 2.85
N ALA A 23 22.94 -48.56 3.49
CA ALA A 23 21.96 -47.74 4.18
C ALA A 23 22.59 -47.10 5.44
N ALA A 24 23.29 -45.99 5.28
CA ALA A 24 23.63 -45.11 6.39
C ALA A 24 23.84 -43.69 5.86
N SER A 25 23.43 -42.68 6.64
CA SER A 25 23.87 -41.28 6.47
C SER A 25 23.02 -40.34 5.60
N LEU A 26 21.68 -40.39 5.69
CA LEU A 26 20.80 -39.34 5.13
C LEU A 26 19.67 -38.97 6.09
N ARG A 27 19.99 -38.65 7.34
CA ARG A 27 19.02 -38.05 8.28
C ARG A 27 19.50 -36.78 9.00
N LEU A 28 20.72 -36.31 8.75
CA LEU A 28 21.29 -35.16 9.45
C LEU A 28 21.37 -33.86 8.63
N LEU A 29 20.96 -33.88 7.36
CA LEU A 29 20.95 -32.70 6.47
C LEU A 29 19.56 -32.09 6.23
N GLY A 30 18.55 -32.48 7.02
CA GLY A 30 17.17 -31.97 6.89
C GLY A 30 16.79 -30.82 7.83
N LEU A 31 17.63 -30.51 8.84
CA LEU A 31 17.21 -29.68 9.98
C LEU A 31 17.83 -28.27 10.05
N VAL A 32 18.67 -27.87 9.09
CA VAL A 32 19.39 -26.59 9.13
C VAL A 32 18.79 -25.51 8.22
N LEU A 33 17.81 -25.85 7.36
CA LEU A 33 17.29 -24.92 6.33
C LEU A 33 15.98 -24.17 6.68
N LEU A 34 15.48 -24.27 7.91
CA LEU A 34 14.23 -23.61 8.33
C LEU A 34 14.40 -22.38 9.24
N ALA A 35 15.63 -22.00 9.59
CA ALA A 35 15.89 -20.96 10.59
C ALA A 35 16.34 -19.60 10.03
N THR A 36 16.26 -19.36 8.71
CA THR A 36 16.54 -18.05 8.11
C THR A 36 15.28 -17.37 7.60
N PHE A 37 14.17 -17.46 8.34
CA PHE A 37 13.17 -16.39 8.28
C PHE A 37 13.66 -15.28 9.21
N ALA A 38 14.67 -14.54 8.73
CA ALA A 38 15.06 -13.29 9.34
C ALA A 38 13.78 -12.44 9.43
N THR A 39 13.32 -12.25 10.66
CA THR A 39 12.27 -11.30 11.01
C THR A 39 12.77 -9.92 10.62
N THR A 40 12.49 -9.50 9.40
CA THR A 40 12.47 -8.09 9.06
C THR A 40 11.35 -7.49 9.89
N ALA A 41 11.73 -6.88 11.02
CA ALA A 41 10.85 -5.94 11.69
C ALA A 41 10.59 -4.83 10.66
N LEU A 42 9.46 -4.92 9.95
CA LEU A 42 8.92 -3.79 9.22
C LEU A 42 8.77 -2.69 10.27
N HIS A 43 9.64 -1.68 10.22
CA HIS A 43 9.37 -0.43 10.92
C HIS A 43 8.04 0.05 10.37
N ALA A 44 6.99 -0.05 11.18
CA ALA A 44 5.68 0.45 10.82
C ALA A 44 5.81 1.96 10.76
N GLN A 45 5.91 2.51 9.54
CA GLN A 45 6.08 3.95 9.37
C GLN A 45 4.93 4.70 10.04
N SER A 46 5.29 5.78 10.71
CA SER A 46 4.38 6.61 11.46
C SER A 46 3.91 7.77 10.58
N TYR A 47 2.65 7.69 10.19
CA TYR A 47 1.93 8.83 9.61
C TYR A 47 1.03 9.40 10.69
N THR A 48 1.38 10.60 11.16
CA THR A 48 0.65 11.29 12.23
C THR A 48 -0.04 12.51 11.64
N CYS A 49 -1.30 12.73 11.97
CA CYS A 49 -1.96 13.98 11.58
C CYS A 49 -1.59 15.09 12.56
N LEU A 50 -1.41 16.29 12.03
CA LEU A 50 -1.35 17.51 12.81
C LEU A 50 -2.71 17.77 13.50
N PRO A 51 -2.70 18.38 14.70
CA PRO A 51 -3.94 18.75 15.37
C PRO A 51 -4.68 19.84 14.58
N ASP A 52 -5.98 19.96 14.84
CA ASP A 52 -6.86 20.97 14.26
C ASP A 52 -6.46 22.42 14.63
N THR A 53 -5.74 22.60 15.73
CA THR A 53 -5.18 23.87 16.19
C THR A 53 -3.87 24.26 15.49
N ALA A 54 -3.27 23.37 14.69
CA ALA A 54 -2.05 23.70 13.97
C ALA A 54 -2.33 24.78 12.90
N PRO A 55 -1.50 25.84 12.78
CA PRO A 55 -1.69 26.89 11.78
C PRO A 55 -1.81 26.35 10.34
N GLN A 56 -1.09 25.27 10.03
CA GLN A 56 -1.14 24.55 8.77
C GLN A 56 -2.54 23.96 8.51
N ALA A 57 -3.12 23.31 9.52
CA ALA A 57 -4.45 22.72 9.42
C ALA A 57 -5.54 23.80 9.27
N ILE A 58 -5.41 24.90 10.02
CA ILE A 58 -6.31 26.05 9.94
C ILE A 58 -6.26 26.68 8.55
N GLY A 59 -5.06 26.97 8.05
CA GLY A 59 -4.84 27.60 6.75
C GLY A 59 -5.42 26.76 5.61
N LEU A 60 -5.09 25.46 5.58
CA LEU A 60 -5.63 24.56 4.56
C LEU A 60 -7.16 24.45 4.66
N ARG A 61 -7.71 24.37 5.88
CA ARG A 61 -9.16 24.30 6.09
C ARG A 61 -9.86 25.53 5.55
N ILE A 62 -9.35 26.74 5.82
CA ILE A 62 -9.93 27.99 5.30
C ILE A 62 -9.97 27.97 3.77
N TYR A 63 -8.85 27.60 3.13
CA TYR A 63 -8.78 27.51 1.67
C TYR A 63 -9.77 26.49 1.10
N VAL A 64 -9.86 25.29 1.69
CA VAL A 64 -10.77 24.25 1.20
C VAL A 64 -12.23 24.63 1.42
N VAL A 65 -12.57 25.27 2.56
CA VAL A 65 -13.91 25.80 2.83
C VAL A 65 -14.32 26.81 1.75
N ASP A 66 -13.45 27.79 1.45
CA ASP A 66 -13.71 28.76 0.39
C ASP A 66 -13.97 28.06 -0.95
N LEU A 67 -13.12 27.08 -1.30
CA LEU A 67 -13.22 26.36 -2.55
C LEU A 67 -14.51 25.52 -2.68
N VAL A 68 -14.98 24.88 -1.61
CA VAL A 68 -16.18 24.01 -1.69
C VAL A 68 -17.50 24.77 -1.55
N THR A 69 -17.49 25.92 -0.86
CA THR A 69 -18.69 26.75 -0.61
C THR A 69 -18.92 27.84 -1.66
N THR A 70 -17.89 28.21 -2.41
CA THR A 70 -17.98 29.30 -3.40
C THR A 70 -18.99 29.02 -4.52
N THR A 71 -19.58 30.11 -5.01
CA THR A 71 -20.43 30.15 -6.21
C THR A 71 -19.76 30.88 -7.38
N ASP A 72 -18.52 31.36 -7.23
CA ASP A 72 -17.77 31.96 -8.33
C ASP A 72 -17.52 30.90 -9.41
N PRO A 73 -17.97 31.10 -10.67
CA PRO A 73 -17.80 30.13 -11.74
C PRO A 73 -16.35 29.66 -11.95
N ARG A 74 -15.35 30.52 -11.72
CA ARG A 74 -13.93 30.18 -11.88
C ARG A 74 -13.46 29.22 -10.80
N LEU A 75 -13.86 29.46 -9.56
CA LEU A 75 -13.52 28.60 -8.43
C LEU A 75 -14.35 27.31 -8.43
N VAL A 76 -15.59 27.36 -8.91
CA VAL A 76 -16.41 26.17 -9.17
C VAL A 76 -15.73 25.25 -10.18
N ALA A 77 -15.26 25.79 -11.31
CA ALA A 77 -14.51 25.01 -12.30
C ALA A 77 -13.20 24.44 -11.72
N LYS A 78 -12.53 25.19 -10.83
CA LYS A 78 -11.33 24.74 -10.10
C LYS A 78 -11.66 23.57 -9.16
N ARG A 79 -12.73 23.69 -8.36
CA ARG A 79 -13.24 22.65 -7.46
C ARG A 79 -13.55 21.36 -8.22
N GLU A 80 -14.28 21.47 -9.33
CA GLU A 80 -14.67 20.33 -10.17
C GLU A 80 -13.45 19.64 -10.78
N ARG A 81 -12.44 20.40 -11.23
CA ARG A 81 -11.18 19.84 -11.74
C ARG A 81 -10.44 19.00 -10.70
N TYR A 82 -10.53 19.36 -9.41
CA TYR A 82 -9.95 18.60 -8.31
C TYR A 82 -10.81 17.41 -7.84
N GLY A 83 -11.97 17.20 -8.45
CA GLY A 83 -12.90 16.14 -8.05
C GLY A 83 -13.59 16.39 -6.70
N LEU A 84 -13.54 17.65 -6.22
CA LEU A 84 -14.25 18.09 -5.03
C LEU A 84 -15.71 18.39 -5.36
N LEU A 85 -16.58 18.14 -4.39
CA LEU A 85 -18.01 18.41 -4.49
C LEU A 85 -18.34 19.69 -3.72
N PRO A 86 -19.43 20.41 -4.05
CA PRO A 86 -20.01 21.39 -3.14
C PRO A 86 -20.28 20.73 -1.79
N ALA A 87 -19.96 21.44 -0.70
CA ALA A 87 -20.16 20.99 0.67
C ALA A 87 -20.37 22.20 1.58
N ASP A 88 -21.05 22.01 2.71
CA ASP A 88 -21.16 23.04 3.74
C ASP A 88 -19.82 23.21 4.47
N SER A 89 -19.54 24.42 4.96
CA SER A 89 -18.29 24.70 5.69
C SER A 89 -18.13 23.84 6.96
N ALA A 90 -19.24 23.42 7.57
CA ALA A 90 -19.29 22.52 8.72
C ALA A 90 -18.87 21.08 8.37
N GLU A 91 -18.96 20.68 7.09
CA GLU A 91 -18.56 19.36 6.61
C GLU A 91 -17.07 19.28 6.24
N VAL A 92 -16.32 20.38 6.37
CA VAL A 92 -14.86 20.39 6.21
C VAL A 92 -14.23 20.30 7.60
N THR A 93 -13.68 19.14 7.94
CA THR A 93 -13.14 18.86 9.27
C THR A 93 -11.70 18.39 9.20
N VAL A 94 -10.88 18.80 10.17
CA VAL A 94 -9.53 18.27 10.33
C VAL A 94 -9.62 16.89 10.97
N VAL A 95 -8.97 15.91 10.36
CA VAL A 95 -8.95 14.53 10.84
C VAL A 95 -7.69 14.30 11.67
N THR A 96 -7.87 13.80 12.90
CA THR A 96 -6.78 13.43 13.81
C THR A 96 -6.79 11.94 14.18
N LYS A 97 -7.72 11.17 13.61
CA LYS A 97 -7.88 9.73 13.88
C LYS A 97 -6.69 8.94 13.31
N THR A 98 -5.95 8.25 14.18
CA THR A 98 -4.70 7.55 13.83
C THR A 98 -4.82 6.59 12.64
N ASN A 99 -5.90 5.81 12.55
CA ASN A 99 -6.09 4.87 11.44
C ASN A 99 -6.30 5.59 10.10
N VAL A 100 -7.03 6.72 10.09
CA VAL A 100 -7.22 7.53 8.89
C VAL A 100 -5.92 8.20 8.49
N CYS A 101 -5.17 8.76 9.45
CA CYS A 101 -3.85 9.35 9.19
C CYS A 101 -2.87 8.35 8.58
N ARG A 102 -2.87 7.11 9.08
CA ARG A 102 -2.06 6.02 8.53
C ARG A 102 -2.39 5.72 7.08
N SER A 103 -3.67 5.58 6.75
CA SER A 103 -4.08 5.31 5.38
C SER A 103 -3.84 6.50 4.46
N ALA A 104 -4.12 7.72 4.92
CA ALA A 104 -3.84 8.95 4.19
C ALA A 104 -2.36 9.11 3.87
N GLY A 105 -1.48 8.87 4.84
CA GLY A 105 -0.03 8.99 4.65
C GLY A 105 0.54 7.95 3.70
N ALA A 106 0.06 6.71 3.76
CA ALA A 106 0.45 5.68 2.80
C ALA A 106 0.01 6.06 1.37
N ALA A 107 -1.23 6.52 1.20
CA ALA A 107 -1.75 6.95 -0.09
C ALA A 107 -0.99 8.18 -0.63
N PHE A 108 -0.76 9.18 0.23
CA PHE A 108 0.00 10.38 -0.13
C PHE A 108 1.43 10.06 -0.53
N HIS A 109 2.13 9.21 0.24
CA HIS A 109 3.48 8.79 -0.10
C HIS A 109 3.54 8.13 -1.49
N ASN A 110 2.61 7.22 -1.79
CA ASN A 110 2.53 6.56 -3.09
C ASN A 110 2.26 7.53 -4.24
N GLU A 111 1.56 8.64 -3.98
CA GLU A 111 1.27 9.65 -5.01
C GLU A 111 2.47 10.56 -5.27
N VAL A 112 3.18 10.97 -4.21
CA VAL A 112 4.21 12.04 -4.33
C VAL A 112 5.64 11.52 -4.43
N SER A 113 5.85 10.20 -4.30
CA SER A 113 7.18 9.59 -4.29
C SER A 113 7.34 8.63 -5.47
N ASP A 114 8.56 8.56 -6.01
CA ASP A 114 8.85 7.61 -7.09
C ASP A 114 8.65 6.16 -6.63
N PRO A 115 8.21 5.25 -7.53
CA PRO A 115 8.10 3.83 -7.21
C PRO A 115 9.40 3.27 -6.63
N GLY A 116 9.31 2.59 -5.49
CA GLY A 116 10.46 2.03 -4.78
C GLY A 116 11.12 2.98 -3.78
N THR A 117 10.69 4.24 -3.71
CA THR A 117 11.09 5.12 -2.61
C THR A 117 10.60 4.54 -1.29
N PRO A 118 11.47 4.38 -0.27
CA PRO A 118 11.02 3.94 1.04
C PRO A 118 10.01 4.93 1.63
N ALA A 119 8.95 4.41 2.23
CA ALA A 119 8.07 5.21 3.07
C ALA A 119 8.90 5.83 4.20
N VAL A 120 8.55 7.06 4.58
CA VAL A 120 9.19 7.81 5.67
C VAL A 120 8.12 8.26 6.66
N ASP A 121 8.51 8.53 7.89
CA ASP A 121 7.64 9.17 8.88
C ASP A 121 7.20 10.55 8.38
N ARG A 122 5.90 10.86 8.50
CA ARG A 122 5.35 12.15 8.05
C ARG A 122 4.36 12.73 9.06
N MET A 123 4.34 14.05 9.13
CA MET A 123 3.27 14.80 9.79
C MET A 123 2.36 15.40 8.73
N LEU A 124 1.09 15.06 8.75
CA LEU A 124 0.14 15.37 7.68
C LEU A 124 -0.96 16.30 8.18
N VAL A 125 -1.41 17.22 7.33
CA VAL A 125 -2.76 17.79 7.44
C VAL A 125 -3.68 16.89 6.63
N VAL A 126 -4.74 16.38 7.27
CA VAL A 126 -5.79 15.61 6.61
C VAL A 126 -7.12 16.29 6.87
N LEU A 127 -7.81 16.68 5.81
CA LEU A 127 -9.17 17.19 5.88
C LEU A 127 -10.14 16.16 5.31
N GLU A 128 -11.21 15.86 6.04
CA GLU A 128 -12.40 15.23 5.49
C GLU A 128 -13.29 16.35 4.94
N VAL A 129 -13.71 16.21 3.68
CA VAL A 129 -14.47 17.21 2.94
C VAL A 129 -15.79 16.60 2.49
N GLY A 130 -16.89 17.02 3.12
CA GLY A 130 -18.16 16.33 2.95
C GLY A 130 -18.07 14.91 3.49
N ASN A 131 -18.86 14.00 2.91
CA ASN A 131 -18.87 12.58 3.29
C ASN A 131 -18.14 11.66 2.29
N LYS A 132 -17.29 12.21 1.42
CA LYS A 132 -16.80 11.51 0.21
C LYS A 132 -15.33 11.71 -0.15
N ARG A 133 -14.65 12.74 0.39
CA ARG A 133 -13.34 13.19 -0.09
C ARG A 133 -12.40 13.49 1.06
N TYR A 134 -11.12 13.26 0.82
CA TYR A 134 -10.03 13.70 1.69
C TYR A 134 -9.09 14.63 0.95
N VAL A 135 -8.63 15.69 1.60
CA VAL A 135 -7.51 16.51 1.15
C VAL A 135 -6.33 16.25 2.08
N VAL A 136 -5.20 15.84 1.53
CA VAL A 136 -4.01 15.47 2.28
C VAL A 136 -2.83 16.32 1.85
N TRP A 137 -2.08 16.80 2.83
CA TRP A 137 -0.90 17.61 2.63
C TRP A 137 0.16 17.27 3.69
N ASP A 138 1.41 17.18 3.26
CA ASP A 138 2.58 17.08 4.12
C ASP A 138 3.35 18.41 4.07
N PRO A 139 3.39 19.21 5.16
CA PRO A 139 4.12 20.48 5.18
C PRO A 139 5.63 20.36 4.99
N ALA A 140 6.20 19.16 5.09
CA ALA A 140 7.60 18.89 4.79
C ALA A 140 7.83 18.42 3.34
N GLN A 141 6.77 18.14 2.56
CA GLN A 141 6.87 17.72 1.17
C GLN A 141 6.80 18.92 0.23
N TYR A 142 7.90 19.15 -0.50
CA TYR A 142 8.01 20.20 -1.50
C TYR A 142 8.31 19.61 -2.88
N VAL A 143 7.85 20.30 -3.93
CA VAL A 143 8.22 20.08 -5.32
C VAL A 143 8.77 21.39 -5.86
N GLY A 144 10.09 21.58 -5.73
CA GLY A 144 10.72 22.89 -5.92
C GLY A 144 10.31 23.85 -4.79
N GLU A 145 9.75 25.01 -5.15
CA GLU A 145 9.25 26.01 -4.19
C GLU A 145 7.79 25.78 -3.75
N TRP A 146 7.11 24.79 -4.33
CA TRP A 146 5.68 24.57 -4.15
C TRP A 146 5.38 23.40 -3.23
N THR A 147 4.26 23.45 -2.50
CA THR A 147 3.74 22.31 -1.75
C THR A 147 2.66 21.59 -2.55
N THR A 148 2.55 20.27 -2.38
CA THR A 148 1.56 19.45 -3.10
C THR A 148 0.44 19.03 -2.15
N HIS A 149 -0.80 19.28 -2.56
CA HIS A 149 -2.02 18.83 -1.91
C HIS A 149 -2.69 17.80 -2.78
N VAL A 150 -3.01 16.63 -2.22
CA VAL A 150 -3.62 15.52 -2.97
C VAL A 150 -5.04 15.29 -2.49
N ILE A 151 -5.97 15.10 -3.43
CA ILE A 151 -7.35 14.78 -3.16
C ILE A 151 -7.59 13.30 -3.39
N PHE A 152 -8.14 12.63 -2.38
CA PHE A 152 -8.52 11.23 -2.43
C PHE A 152 -10.03 11.03 -2.28
N ASP A 153 -10.54 9.94 -2.82
CA ASP A 153 -11.83 9.40 -2.42
C ASP A 153 -11.73 8.61 -1.10
N ARG A 154 -12.86 8.02 -0.64
CA ARG A 154 -12.90 7.21 0.59
C ARG A 154 -12.11 5.90 0.53
N ARG A 155 -11.73 5.47 -0.66
CA ARG A 155 -10.94 4.26 -0.90
C ARG A 155 -9.47 4.59 -1.15
N TRP A 156 -9.08 5.85 -0.96
CA TRP A 156 -7.73 6.35 -1.20
C TRP A 156 -7.30 6.30 -2.68
N ASN A 157 -8.26 6.33 -3.62
CA ASN A 157 -7.94 6.58 -5.02
C ASN A 157 -7.73 8.07 -5.23
N THR A 158 -6.66 8.43 -5.93
CA THR A 158 -6.36 9.81 -6.30
C THR A 158 -7.42 10.34 -7.27
N LEU A 159 -7.95 11.52 -6.97
CA LEU A 159 -8.91 12.24 -7.82
C LEU A 159 -8.29 13.45 -8.50
N GLY A 160 -7.28 14.04 -7.87
CA GLY A 160 -6.55 15.18 -8.39
C GLY A 160 -5.57 15.71 -7.36
N SER A 161 -4.83 16.74 -7.76
CA SER A 161 -3.89 17.45 -6.89
C SER A 161 -3.83 18.92 -7.27
N PHE A 162 -3.34 19.73 -6.34
CA PHE A 162 -2.97 21.11 -6.62
C PHE A 162 -1.70 21.50 -5.88
N VAL A 163 -0.98 22.43 -6.49
CA VAL A 163 0.19 23.06 -5.90
C VAL A 163 -0.17 24.42 -5.34
N GLY A 164 0.46 24.80 -4.23
CA GLY A 164 0.23 26.08 -3.55
C GLY A 164 1.25 26.35 -2.46
#